data_AF-A0A5E8H5R3-F1
#
_entry.id   AF-A0A5E8H5R3-F1
#
_cell.length_a   1.000
_cell.length_b   1.000
_cell.length_c   1.000
_cell.angle_alpha   90.00
_cell.angle_beta   90.00
_cell.angle_gamma   90.00
#
_symmetry.space_group_name_H-M   'P 1'
#
loop_
_entity.id
_entity.type
_entity.pdbx_description
1 polymer ?
#
loop_
_entity_poly.entity_id
_entity_poly.type
_entity_poly.pdbx_seq_one_letter_code
_entity_poly.pdbx_strand_id
1 'polypeptide(L)'
;MSVITTITGQNKLAASAAQGGTPLSLTHMAFGDGSGFEITPVETATSLNNEVYRTGLQSVAVDPENPNWLVCSAVVPNEAGPFTIREIGLFDADGDLIAIGSYPATEKLVAAQGVSTSLEVEIILIVSETANVTITLSDDTFATQVWVAQNFVRKPGPFLFHAMI
;
A
#
# COMPACT_ATOMS: atom_id res chain seq x y z
N MET A 1 -2.36 -10.50 13.65
CA MET A 1 -1.90 -9.33 12.88
C MET A 1 -2.27 -8.11 13.70
N SER A 2 -1.32 -7.22 13.99
CA SER A 2 -1.56 -5.95 14.67
C SER A 2 -0.85 -4.85 13.91
N VAL A 3 -1.47 -3.68 13.74
CA VAL A 3 -0.88 -2.50 13.11
C VAL A 3 -1.00 -1.36 14.11
N ILE A 4 0.10 -0.64 14.32
CA ILE A 4 0.13 0.54 15.18
C ILE A 4 0.76 1.72 14.44
N THR A 5 0.34 2.92 14.81
CA THR A 5 0.92 4.17 14.32
C THR A 5 2.16 4.50 15.12
N THR A 6 3.28 4.79 14.45
CA THR A 6 4.52 5.21 15.13
C THR A 6 4.37 6.61 15.73
N ILE A 7 5.27 7.00 16.62
CA ILE A 7 5.31 8.37 17.16
C ILE A 7 5.46 9.39 16.02
N THR A 8 6.32 9.10 15.03
CA THR A 8 6.47 9.93 13.84
C THR A 8 5.17 10.04 13.05
N GLY A 9 4.48 8.91 12.84
CA GLY A 9 3.19 8.87 12.16
C GLY A 9 2.12 9.67 12.90
N GLN A 10 2.01 9.51 14.22
CA GLN A 10 1.07 10.25 15.06
C GLN A 10 1.29 11.76 14.92
N ASN A 11 2.55 12.22 14.97
CA ASN A 11 2.89 13.63 14.81
C ASN A 11 2.53 14.17 13.42
N LYS A 12 2.85 13.43 12.35
CA LYS A 12 2.55 13.85 10.97
C LYS A 12 1.05 13.84 10.67
N LEU A 13 0.32 12.85 11.18
CA LEU A 13 -1.13 12.79 11.07
C LEU A 13 -1.81 13.95 11.81
N ALA A 14 -1.38 14.26 13.04
CA ALA A 14 -1.90 15.40 13.79
C ALA A 14 -1.61 16.73 13.09
N ALA A 15 -0.40 16.90 12.54
CA ALA A 15 -0.05 18.10 11.77
C ALA A 15 -0.90 18.25 10.50
N SER A 16 -1.25 17.12 9.86
CA SER A 16 -2.11 17.10 8.67
C SER A 16 -3.58 17.38 8.96
N ALA A 17 -4.09 16.97 10.12
CA ALA A 17 -5.46 17.22 10.57
C ALA A 17 -5.68 18.67 11.06
N ALA A 18 -4.60 19.38 11.41
CA ALA A 18 -4.69 20.76 11.89
C ALA A 18 -5.28 21.72 10.82
N GLN A 19 -5.88 22.83 11.28
CA GLN A 19 -6.42 23.85 10.37
C GLN A 19 -5.32 24.43 9.48
N GLY A 20 -5.45 24.26 8.16
CA GLY A 20 -4.43 24.68 7.20
C GLY A 20 -3.23 23.73 7.10
N GLY A 21 -3.31 22.55 7.73
CA GLY A 21 -2.32 21.49 7.62
C GLY A 21 -2.18 20.96 6.20
N THR A 22 -0.95 20.58 5.85
CA THR A 22 -0.66 19.95 4.56
C THR A 22 -1.11 18.50 4.60
N PRO A 23 -1.73 17.98 3.52
CA PRO A 23 -2.09 16.58 3.46
C PRO A 23 -0.88 15.65 3.63
N LEU A 24 -1.01 14.59 4.43
CA LEU A 24 0.02 13.56 4.55
C LEU A 24 -0.02 12.68 3.31
N SER A 25 1.09 12.55 2.58
CA SER A 25 1.17 11.70 1.39
C SER A 25 1.78 10.35 1.75
N LEU A 26 0.95 9.31 1.82
CA LEU A 26 1.43 7.92 1.94
C LEU A 26 1.81 7.41 0.55
N THR A 27 2.99 6.80 0.44
CA THR A 27 3.61 6.51 -0.86
C THR A 27 3.99 5.05 -1.03
N HIS A 28 4.53 4.41 0.01
CA HIS A 28 5.07 3.06 -0.08
C HIS A 28 4.59 2.16 1.05
N MET A 29 4.47 0.87 0.71
CA MET A 29 4.38 -0.21 1.67
C MET A 29 5.67 -1.03 1.57
N ALA A 30 6.33 -1.25 2.71
CA ALA A 30 7.47 -2.16 2.80
C ALA A 30 7.08 -3.42 3.58
N PHE A 31 7.77 -4.50 3.25
CA PHE A 31 7.57 -5.84 3.80
C PHE A 31 8.91 -6.32 4.33
N GLY A 32 8.89 -6.89 5.53
CA GLY A 32 10.08 -7.41 6.19
C GLY A 32 9.90 -8.82 6.68
N ASP A 33 11.02 -9.54 6.83
CA ASP A 33 11.04 -10.91 7.34
C ASP A 33 11.32 -10.99 8.84
N GLY A 34 11.47 -9.84 9.52
CA GLY A 34 11.75 -9.75 10.94
C GLY A 34 13.04 -10.44 11.39
N SER A 35 14.01 -10.63 10.49
CA SER A 35 15.21 -11.46 10.69
C SER A 35 14.87 -12.91 11.08
N GLY A 36 13.71 -13.41 10.65
CA GLY A 36 13.21 -14.75 10.98
C GLY A 36 12.46 -14.86 12.30
N PHE A 37 12.34 -13.78 13.07
CA PHE A 37 11.65 -13.75 14.37
C PHE A 37 10.23 -13.18 14.26
N GLU A 38 9.40 -13.49 15.25
CA GLU A 38 8.09 -12.85 15.38
C GLU A 38 8.27 -11.36 15.73
N ILE A 39 7.48 -10.51 15.09
CA ILE A 39 7.57 -9.06 15.26
C ILE A 39 6.47 -8.57 16.20
N THR A 40 6.88 -7.86 17.23
CA THR A 40 6.01 -7.04 18.07
C THR A 40 6.18 -5.58 17.66
N PRO A 41 5.18 -4.96 17.02
CA PRO A 41 5.23 -3.56 16.64
C PRO A 41 5.46 -2.66 17.87
N VAL A 42 6.34 -1.66 17.74
CA VAL A 42 6.59 -0.65 18.78
C VAL A 42 6.43 0.76 18.21
N GLU A 43 5.83 1.67 18.97
CA GLU A 43 5.54 3.03 18.49
C GLU A 43 6.81 3.85 18.20
N THR A 44 7.94 3.50 18.83
CA THR A 44 9.24 4.14 18.61
C THR A 44 9.96 3.63 17.36
N ALA A 45 9.37 2.71 16.59
CA ALA A 45 9.96 2.20 15.37
C ALA A 45 10.14 3.33 14.34
N THR A 46 11.31 3.35 13.69
CA THR A 46 11.64 4.28 12.59
C THR A 46 11.91 3.55 11.28
N SER A 47 12.09 2.22 11.34
CA SER A 47 12.25 1.32 10.20
C SER A 47 11.66 -0.05 10.54
N LEU A 48 11.56 -0.92 9.53
CA LEU A 48 11.33 -2.35 9.73
C LEU A 48 12.57 -2.98 10.41
N ASN A 49 12.39 -4.11 11.07
CA ASN A 49 13.49 -4.87 11.65
C ASN A 49 14.42 -5.45 10.56
N ASN A 50 13.85 -5.98 9.49
CA ASN A 50 14.59 -6.36 8.29
C ASN A 50 13.71 -6.29 7.04
N GLU A 51 13.84 -5.21 6.27
CA GLU A 51 13.12 -5.00 5.02
C GLU A 51 13.64 -5.93 3.91
N VAL A 52 12.72 -6.64 3.25
CA VAL A 52 13.03 -7.56 2.14
C VAL A 52 12.39 -7.13 0.82
N TYR A 53 11.35 -6.30 0.88
CA TYR A 53 10.67 -5.78 -0.31
C TYR A 53 9.97 -4.47 -0.02
N ARG A 54 9.91 -3.59 -1.02
CA ARG A 54 9.17 -2.32 -0.96
C ARG A 54 8.52 -2.06 -2.30
N THR A 55 7.30 -1.55 -2.26
CA THR A 55 6.53 -1.18 -3.45
C THR A 55 5.70 0.07 -3.14
N GLY A 56 5.31 0.79 -4.18
CA GLY A 56 4.33 1.86 -4.00
C GLY A 56 2.96 1.34 -3.61
N LEU A 57 2.19 2.21 -2.97
CA LEU A 57 0.79 1.95 -2.65
C LEU A 57 -0.05 1.94 -3.93
N GLN A 58 -0.92 0.95 -4.00
CA GLN A 58 -1.93 0.83 -5.05
C GLN A 58 -3.13 1.74 -4.77
N SER A 59 -3.53 1.86 -3.49
CA SER A 59 -4.59 2.77 -3.05
C SER A 59 -4.48 3.11 -1.56
N VAL A 60 -5.01 4.27 -1.19
CA VAL A 60 -5.29 4.68 0.21
C VAL A 60 -6.69 5.30 0.23
N ALA A 61 -7.64 4.62 0.85
CA ALA A 61 -9.01 5.09 0.93
C ALA A 61 -9.47 5.20 2.38
N VAL A 62 -10.33 6.18 2.66
CA VAL A 62 -11.08 6.21 3.92
C VAL A 62 -12.17 5.14 3.84
N ASP A 63 -12.28 4.32 4.88
CA ASP A 63 -13.35 3.33 4.97
C ASP A 63 -14.72 4.03 5.00
N PRO A 64 -15.69 3.59 4.18
CA PRO A 64 -16.98 4.28 4.07
C PRO A 64 -17.84 4.17 5.33
N GLU A 65 -17.62 3.15 6.16
CA GLU A 65 -18.35 2.93 7.42
C GLU A 65 -17.59 3.50 8.63
N ASN A 66 -16.26 3.63 8.50
CA ASN A 66 -15.35 4.06 9.56
C ASN A 66 -14.47 5.23 9.07
N PRO A 67 -14.90 6.49 9.22
CA PRO A 67 -14.16 7.67 8.73
C PRO A 67 -12.74 7.86 9.28
N ASN A 68 -12.40 7.13 10.34
CA ASN A 68 -11.09 7.15 11.00
C ASN A 68 -10.19 5.99 10.54
N TRP A 69 -10.62 5.18 9.57
CA TRP A 69 -9.87 4.03 9.07
C TRP A 69 -9.37 4.34 7.67
N LEU A 70 -8.06 4.26 7.51
CA LEU A 70 -7.40 4.37 6.22
C LEU A 70 -7.02 2.97 5.74
N VAL A 71 -7.70 2.52 4.70
CA VAL A 71 -7.44 1.26 4.01
C VAL A 71 -6.34 1.48 2.99
N CYS A 72 -5.16 0.93 3.25
CA CYS A 72 -3.98 1.07 2.39
C CYS A 72 -3.68 -0.28 1.72
N SER A 73 -3.62 -0.31 0.39
CA SER A 73 -3.33 -1.53 -0.36
C SER A 73 -2.05 -1.44 -1.18
N ALA A 74 -1.36 -2.56 -1.33
CA ALA A 74 -0.18 -2.73 -2.16
C ALA A 74 -0.12 -4.13 -2.78
N VAL A 75 0.59 -4.26 -3.89
CA VAL A 75 0.76 -5.53 -4.60
C VAL A 75 2.24 -5.92 -4.60
N VAL A 76 2.53 -7.11 -4.08
CA VAL A 76 3.83 -7.78 -4.26
C VAL A 76 3.71 -8.67 -5.52
N PRO A 77 4.40 -8.33 -6.62
CA PRO A 77 4.25 -9.05 -7.88
C PRO A 77 4.76 -10.48 -7.77
N ASN A 78 4.34 -11.31 -8.72
CA ASN A 78 4.70 -12.72 -8.81
C ASN A 78 6.24 -12.93 -8.86
N GLU A 79 6.99 -12.03 -9.52
CA GLU A 79 8.46 -12.09 -9.64
C GLU A 79 9.22 -11.63 -8.38
N ALA A 80 8.56 -10.94 -7.45
CA ALA A 80 9.20 -10.52 -6.20
C ALA A 80 9.32 -11.72 -5.24
N GLY A 81 10.54 -12.03 -4.80
CA GLY A 81 10.84 -13.17 -3.94
C GLY A 81 12.09 -13.94 -4.35
N PRO A 82 12.38 -15.07 -3.68
CA PRO A 82 11.64 -15.62 -2.55
C PRO A 82 11.99 -14.91 -1.23
N PHE A 83 11.00 -14.70 -0.37
CA PHE A 83 11.18 -14.20 1.00
C PHE A 83 9.98 -14.57 1.88
N THR A 84 10.13 -14.45 3.20
CA THR A 84 9.03 -14.59 4.16
C THR A 84 8.63 -13.21 4.65
N ILE A 85 7.33 -12.91 4.68
CA ILE A 85 6.81 -11.66 5.25
C ILE A 85 6.39 -11.93 6.70
N ARG A 86 6.81 -11.05 7.61
CA ARG A 86 6.48 -11.05 9.05
C ARG A 86 6.15 -9.66 9.60
N GLU A 87 6.52 -8.62 8.90
CA GLU A 87 6.22 -7.24 9.25
C GLU A 87 5.91 -6.41 8.01
N ILE A 88 5.12 -5.36 8.22
CA ILE A 88 4.72 -4.39 7.19
C ILE A 88 4.94 -2.99 7.74
N GLY A 89 5.45 -2.09 6.91
CA GLY A 89 5.52 -0.66 7.22
C GLY A 89 4.85 0.21 6.16
N LEU A 90 4.13 1.25 6.60
CA LEU A 90 3.66 2.34 5.74
C LEU A 90 4.61 3.51 5.81
N PHE A 91 4.97 4.05 4.64
CA PHE A 91 5.89 5.16 4.52
C PHE A 91 5.25 6.33 3.78
N ASP A 92 5.64 7.53 4.17
CA ASP A 92 5.28 8.76 3.47
C ASP A 92 6.28 9.16 2.39
N ALA A 93 6.07 10.32 1.77
CA ALA A 93 6.90 10.83 0.68
C ALA A 93 8.32 11.22 1.13
N ASP A 94 8.53 11.49 2.43
CA ASP A 94 9.83 11.82 2.99
C ASP A 94 10.63 10.56 3.37
N GLY A 95 10.01 9.38 3.27
CA GLY A 95 10.58 8.11 3.67
C GLY A 95 10.44 7.80 5.16
N ASP A 96 9.59 8.54 5.88
CA ASP A 96 9.33 8.32 7.29
C ASP A 96 8.33 7.16 7.50
N LEU A 97 8.62 6.30 8.47
CA LEU A 97 7.74 5.20 8.86
C LEU A 97 6.54 5.74 9.65
N ILE A 98 5.35 5.68 9.06
CA ILE A 98 4.10 6.18 9.64
C ILE A 98 3.41 5.12 10.50
N ALA A 99 3.41 3.88 10.04
CA ALA A 99 2.79 2.77 10.76
C ALA A 99 3.61 1.50 10.56
N ILE A 100 3.61 0.65 11.58
CA ILE A 100 4.27 -0.65 11.57
C ILE A 100 3.30 -1.70 12.05
N GLY A 101 3.30 -2.86 11.40
CA GLY A 101 2.44 -3.97 11.77
C GLY A 101 3.14 -5.32 11.71
N SER A 102 2.70 -6.22 12.57
CA SER A 102 3.06 -7.64 12.50
C SER A 102 2.18 -8.33 11.49
N TYR A 103 2.78 -9.15 10.64
CA TYR A 103 2.10 -9.94 9.61
C TYR A 103 2.32 -11.43 9.87
N PRO A 104 1.31 -12.30 9.67
CA PRO A 104 1.51 -13.75 9.77
C PRO A 104 2.64 -14.19 8.84
N ALA A 105 3.49 -15.12 9.32
CA ALA A 105 4.59 -15.65 8.52
C ALA A 105 4.06 -16.20 7.18
N THR A 106 4.34 -15.47 6.10
CA THR A 106 3.80 -15.75 4.77
C THR A 106 4.95 -15.91 3.79
N GLU A 107 5.07 -17.09 3.20
CA GLU A 107 6.10 -17.39 2.22
C GLU A 107 5.68 -16.87 0.84
N LYS A 108 6.47 -15.94 0.30
CA LYS A 108 6.34 -15.50 -1.09
C LYS A 108 7.26 -16.36 -1.95
N LEU A 109 6.68 -17.28 -2.72
CA LEU A 109 7.39 -18.10 -3.69
C LEU A 109 7.54 -17.37 -5.04
N VAL A 110 8.55 -17.77 -5.82
CA VAL A 110 8.80 -17.31 -7.19
C VAL A 110 8.41 -18.38 -8.22
N ALA A 111 8.19 -17.96 -9.48
CA ALA A 111 7.63 -18.81 -10.54
C ALA A 111 8.43 -20.11 -10.77
N ALA A 112 9.75 -20.03 -10.61
CA ALA A 112 10.67 -21.17 -10.72
C ALA A 112 10.38 -22.30 -9.71
N GLN A 113 9.59 -22.06 -8.66
CA GLN A 113 9.21 -23.04 -7.64
C GLN A 113 7.78 -23.60 -7.82
N GLY A 114 7.10 -23.29 -8.92
CA GLY A 114 5.94 -24.07 -9.40
C GLY A 114 4.58 -23.38 -9.33
N VAL A 115 4.43 -22.26 -8.61
CA VAL A 115 3.30 -21.31 -8.71
C VAL A 115 3.77 -19.94 -8.20
N SER A 116 3.61 -18.88 -9.00
CA SER A 116 3.81 -17.50 -8.55
C SER A 116 2.52 -16.70 -8.76
N THR A 117 1.86 -16.36 -7.67
CA THR A 117 0.73 -15.44 -7.68
C THR A 117 1.18 -14.11 -7.09
N SER A 118 0.65 -13.01 -7.61
CA SER A 118 0.82 -11.71 -6.95
C SER A 118 0.13 -11.76 -5.58
N LEU A 119 0.78 -11.22 -4.56
CA LEU A 119 0.21 -11.09 -3.23
C LEU A 119 -0.31 -9.66 -3.07
N GLU A 120 -1.62 -9.52 -3.01
CA GLU A 120 -2.27 -8.25 -2.65
C GLU A 120 -2.39 -8.17 -1.13
N VAL A 121 -1.93 -7.06 -0.56
CA VAL A 121 -1.92 -6.83 0.88
C VAL A 121 -2.68 -5.55 1.18
N GLU A 122 -3.63 -5.65 2.09
CA GLU A 122 -4.41 -4.55 2.61
C GLU A 122 -4.16 -4.41 4.11
N ILE A 123 -3.91 -3.18 4.55
CA ILE A 123 -3.78 -2.83 5.97
C ILE A 123 -4.67 -1.65 6.32
N ILE A 124 -5.24 -1.72 7.52
CA ILE A 124 -6.08 -0.65 8.06
C ILE A 124 -5.26 0.13 9.07
N LEU A 125 -5.04 1.40 8.78
CA LEU A 125 -4.45 2.37 9.70
C LEU A 125 -5.59 3.14 10.38
N ILE A 126 -5.68 3.01 11.70
CA ILE A 126 -6.67 3.74 12.50
C ILE A 126 -6.05 5.08 12.94
N VAL A 127 -6.70 6.18 12.58
CA VAL A 127 -6.26 7.55 12.91
C VAL A 127 -7.21 8.20 13.92
N SER A 128 -6.66 8.95 14.88
CA SER A 128 -7.44 9.54 15.97
C SER A 128 -8.33 10.71 15.54
N GLU A 129 -7.97 11.38 14.45
CA GLU A 129 -8.69 12.51 13.85
C GLU A 129 -8.80 12.29 12.34
N THR A 130 -9.76 12.96 11.68
CA THR A 130 -9.91 12.92 10.22
C THR A 130 -8.70 13.58 9.57
N ALA A 131 -7.64 12.80 9.36
CA ALA A 131 -6.43 13.25 8.72
C ALA A 131 -6.69 13.46 7.22
N ASN A 132 -6.20 14.58 6.68
CA ASN A 132 -6.20 14.82 5.24
C ASN A 132 -5.09 13.98 4.59
N VAL A 133 -5.36 12.72 4.25
CA VAL A 133 -4.36 11.83 3.63
C VAL A 133 -4.52 11.82 2.11
N THR A 134 -3.39 11.92 1.40
CA THR A 134 -3.32 11.85 -0.07
C THR A 134 -2.58 10.61 -0.52
N ILE A 135 -3.01 10.05 -1.64
CA ILE A 135 -2.25 9.01 -2.36
C ILE A 135 -1.33 9.72 -3.34
N THR A 136 -0.04 9.44 -3.28
CA THR A 136 0.85 9.63 -4.44
C THR A 136 1.15 8.26 -5.02
N LEU A 137 0.60 7.98 -6.20
CA LEU A 137 0.88 6.76 -6.94
C LEU A 137 2.33 6.83 -7.42
N SER A 138 3.14 5.85 -7.03
CA SER A 138 4.47 5.67 -7.62
C SER A 138 4.33 5.17 -9.06
N ASP A 139 5.22 5.62 -9.95
CA ASP A 139 5.24 5.27 -11.38
C ASP A 139 5.45 3.76 -11.69
N ASP A 140 5.70 2.92 -10.67
CA ASP A 140 5.84 1.46 -10.78
C ASP A 140 4.51 0.68 -10.64
N THR A 141 3.37 1.34 -10.81
CA THR A 141 2.06 0.70 -10.61
C THR A 141 1.78 -0.34 -11.70
N PHE A 142 1.69 -1.61 -11.29
CA PHE A 142 0.97 -2.62 -12.07
C PHE A 142 -0.46 -2.10 -12.23
N ALA A 143 -0.83 -1.74 -13.46
CA ALA A 143 -2.15 -1.22 -13.78
C ALA A 143 -3.24 -2.22 -13.34
N THR A 144 -3.81 -2.02 -12.16
CA THR A 144 -5.06 -2.68 -11.80
C THR A 144 -6.18 -2.00 -12.58
N GLN A 145 -7.11 -2.81 -13.08
CA GLN A 145 -8.07 -2.46 -14.13
C GLN A 145 -9.06 -1.33 -13.78
N VAL A 146 -8.93 -0.71 -12.61
CA VAL A 146 -9.73 0.42 -12.15
C VAL A 146 -9.42 1.70 -12.96
N TRP A 147 -8.18 1.89 -13.42
CA TRP A 147 -7.85 3.07 -14.25
C TRP A 147 -8.46 2.99 -15.66
N VAL A 148 -8.55 1.78 -16.23
CA VAL A 148 -9.13 1.56 -17.56
C VAL A 148 -10.64 1.82 -17.56
N ALA A 149 -11.34 1.54 -16.45
CA ALA A 149 -12.78 1.69 -16.37
C ALA A 149 -13.27 3.16 -16.33
N GLN A 150 -12.46 4.10 -15.81
CA GLN A 150 -12.88 5.50 -15.67
C GLN A 150 -12.31 6.46 -16.73
N ASN A 151 -11.25 6.08 -17.46
CA ASN A 151 -10.62 6.97 -18.45
C ASN A 151 -10.83 6.57 -19.92
N PHE A 152 -11.47 5.44 -20.21
CA PHE A 152 -11.88 5.12 -21.58
C PHE A 152 -13.30 5.57 -21.87
N VAL A 153 -13.42 6.83 -22.33
CA VAL A 153 -14.47 7.19 -23.27
C VAL A 153 -14.17 6.46 -24.59
N ARG A 154 -14.87 5.35 -24.88
CA ARG A 154 -14.92 4.86 -26.27
C ARG A 154 -15.68 5.91 -27.09
N LYS A 155 -15.01 6.62 -28.01
CA LYS A 155 -15.54 7.15 -29.28
C LYS A 155 -14.54 8.09 -29.98
N PRO A 156 -14.64 8.38 -31.31
CA PRO A 156 -15.62 7.92 -32.33
C PRO A 156 -15.01 7.57 -33.73
N GLY A 157 -15.79 6.99 -34.66
CA GLY A 157 -15.53 7.10 -36.12
C GLY A 157 -15.68 5.81 -36.96
N PRO A 158 -16.02 5.90 -38.25
CA PRO A 158 -16.92 4.95 -38.94
C PRO A 158 -16.18 3.82 -39.66
N PHE A 159 -16.69 2.58 -39.55
CA PHE A 159 -16.26 1.49 -40.41
C PHE A 159 -17.45 1.04 -41.27
N LEU A 160 -17.57 1.66 -42.44
CA LEU A 160 -18.32 1.11 -43.56
C LEU A 160 -17.57 -0.13 -44.05
N PHE A 161 -18.19 -1.29 -43.94
CA PHE A 161 -17.95 -2.40 -44.85
C PHE A 161 -19.30 -2.85 -45.40
N HIS A 162 -19.63 -2.37 -46.60
CA HIS A 162 -20.51 -3.07 -47.52
C HIS A 162 -19.57 -3.75 -48.52
N ALA A 163 -19.43 -5.07 -48.40
CA ALA A 163 -18.91 -5.91 -49.48
C ALA A 163 -20.06 -6.80 -49.93
N MET A 164 -20.40 -6.65 -51.21
CA MET A 164 -21.40 -7.41 -51.94
C MET A 164 -21.17 -8.93 -51.81
N ILE A 165 -22.27 -9.64 -51.60
CA ILE A 165 -22.77 -10.68 -52.53
C ILE A 165 -24.29 -10.58 -52.55
#